data_AF-A0A7K1JVK7-F1
#
_entry.id   AF-A0A7K1JVK7-F1
#
_cell.length_a   1.000
_cell.length_b   1.000
_cell.length_c   1.000
_cell.angle_alpha   90.00
_cell.angle_beta   90.00
_cell.angle_gamma   90.00
#
_symmetry.space_group_name_H-M   'P 1'
#
loop_
_entity.id
_entity.type
_entity.pdbx_description
1 polymer ?
#
loop_
_entity_poly.entity_id
_entity_poly.type
_entity_poly.pdbx_seq_one_letter_code
_entity_poly.pdbx_strand_id
1 'polypeptide(L)'
;MNIRLFLAPRWVRWLITAVLMTVIVGPMWVFLMSNDGSSWTTRAMQVPVLCVCLATVLTVVQERFRRSFFAVLVGLDATQRAHAIRASHGGDIPSDPAALSAAVRLCTLVVGTRLRTPRWARRVTRYTPAIFALIAVIDFIGHDLRRATAYVLFAVLIALSLWWESRHAQRTQARLEFLRAAAVPILGEVPTIAEEEYPPVMPSRKVWLITIGIIIAMTAAIGFGAYAMDRPRRECRTAVKSVDIVLEHRDLLEPETILPSGPNLAVFEDWSKQLRDVANRVTRADVAPRVQHLADLADQAASLVRQTRESPGTQLDQLKHQNAYLALIGQILDETRSIQNTCYHH
;
A
#
# COMPACT_ATOMS: atom_id res chain seq x y z
N MET A 1 -1.58 -2.13 29.02
CA MET A 1 -1.03 -0.89 28.44
C MET A 1 -0.09 -0.29 29.46
N ASN A 2 1.17 -0.02 29.09
CA ASN A 2 2.18 0.44 30.05
C ASN A 2 1.96 1.93 30.37
N ILE A 3 1.76 2.30 31.64
CA ILE A 3 1.39 3.67 32.08
C ILE A 3 2.42 4.71 31.59
N ARG A 4 3.70 4.31 31.50
CA ARG A 4 4.78 5.14 30.96
C ARG A 4 4.55 5.55 29.50
N LEU A 5 3.93 4.70 28.69
CA LEU A 5 3.63 4.97 27.27
C LEU A 5 2.49 5.99 27.11
N PHE A 6 1.59 6.06 28.09
CA PHE A 6 0.48 7.03 28.10
C PHE A 6 0.94 8.45 28.46
N LEU A 7 1.98 8.54 29.29
CA LEU A 7 2.61 9.78 29.72
C LEU A 7 3.61 10.34 28.70
N ALA A 8 4.00 9.54 27.71
CA ALA A 8 4.98 9.95 26.69
C ALA A 8 4.46 11.08 25.77
N PRO A 9 5.37 11.89 25.18
CA PRO A 9 5.04 12.88 24.16
C PRO A 9 4.27 12.26 22.99
N ARG A 10 3.38 13.05 22.37
CA ARG A 10 2.51 12.57 21.28
C ARG A 10 3.28 11.92 20.13
N TRP A 11 4.43 12.48 19.77
CA TRP A 11 5.27 11.99 18.69
C TRP A 11 5.91 10.63 19.01
N VAL A 12 6.34 10.39 20.26
CA VAL A 12 6.90 9.11 20.72
C VAL A 12 5.86 8.00 20.62
N ARG A 13 4.64 8.27 21.10
CA ARG A 13 3.55 7.28 21.02
C ARG A 13 3.16 7.00 19.57
N TRP A 14 3.10 8.03 18.73
CA TRP A 14 2.80 7.86 17.32
C TRP A 14 3.86 6.98 16.64
N LEU A 15 5.15 7.23 16.88
CA LEU A 15 6.24 6.40 16.38
C LEU A 15 6.15 4.95 16.88
N ILE A 16 5.96 4.74 18.18
CA ILE A 16 5.85 3.38 18.74
C ILE A 16 4.64 2.65 18.16
N THR A 17 3.50 3.33 17.99
CA THR A 17 2.30 2.74 17.39
C THR A 17 2.53 2.43 15.91
N ALA A 18 3.19 3.32 15.17
CA ALA A 18 3.54 3.12 13.78
C ALA A 18 4.48 1.91 13.62
N VAL A 19 5.56 1.84 14.40
CA VAL A 19 6.50 0.71 14.41
C VAL A 19 5.79 -0.59 14.75
N LEU A 20 4.97 -0.61 15.80
CA LEU A 20 4.24 -1.81 16.22
C LEU A 20 3.24 -2.25 15.16
N MET A 21 2.55 -1.31 14.50
CA MET A 21 1.70 -1.60 13.35
C MET A 21 2.51 -2.13 12.16
N THR A 22 3.70 -1.58 11.89
CA THR A 22 4.56 -2.08 10.81
C THR A 22 5.06 -3.49 11.08
N VAL A 23 5.43 -3.82 12.32
CA VAL A 23 5.86 -5.17 12.70
C VAL A 23 4.74 -6.20 12.60
N ILE A 24 3.50 -5.82 12.94
CA ILE A 24 2.34 -6.74 12.90
C ILE A 24 1.72 -6.81 11.51
N VAL A 25 1.43 -5.66 10.92
CA VAL A 25 0.68 -5.53 9.66
C VAL A 25 1.59 -5.68 8.45
N GLY A 26 2.88 -5.31 8.56
CA GLY A 26 3.83 -5.37 7.44
C GLY A 26 4.05 -6.78 6.89
N PRO A 27 4.44 -7.78 7.71
CA PRO A 27 4.56 -9.16 7.27
C PRO A 27 3.24 -9.68 6.69
N MET A 28 2.13 -9.40 7.38
CA MET A 28 0.80 -9.81 6.94
C MET A 28 0.43 -9.25 5.56
N TRP A 29 0.70 -7.97 5.31
CA TRP A 29 0.44 -7.30 4.04
C TRP A 29 1.23 -7.92 2.89
N VAL A 30 2.48 -8.30 3.14
CA VAL A 30 3.33 -9.01 2.16
C VAL A 30 2.77 -10.39 1.84
N PHE A 31 2.25 -11.12 2.84
CA PHE A 31 1.62 -12.42 2.63
C PHE A 31 0.26 -12.33 1.90
N LEU A 32 -0.49 -11.25 2.11
CA LEU A 32 -1.81 -11.04 1.55
C LEU A 32 -1.81 -10.72 0.05
N MET A 33 -0.73 -10.15 -0.48
CA MET A 33 -0.67 -9.77 -1.90
C MET A 33 -0.59 -11.00 -2.80
N SER A 34 -1.48 -11.02 -3.78
CA SER A 34 -1.44 -11.95 -4.91
C SER A 34 -0.17 -11.71 -5.74
N ASN A 35 0.33 -12.77 -6.38
CA ASN A 35 1.52 -12.68 -7.21
C ASN A 35 1.18 -12.18 -8.62
N ASP A 36 0.57 -11.00 -8.71
CA ASP A 36 0.02 -10.44 -9.96
C ASP A 36 1.10 -9.82 -10.87
N GLY A 37 2.37 -10.20 -10.70
CA GLY A 37 3.51 -9.61 -11.39
C GLY A 37 3.88 -8.18 -10.95
N SER A 38 3.22 -7.61 -9.92
CA SER A 38 3.60 -6.30 -9.38
C SER A 38 4.99 -6.35 -8.72
N SER A 39 5.80 -5.32 -8.94
CA SER A 39 7.18 -5.24 -8.44
C SER A 39 7.23 -5.26 -6.90
N TRP A 40 8.22 -5.96 -6.33
CA TRP A 40 8.40 -5.99 -4.87
C TRP A 40 8.51 -4.59 -4.24
N THR A 41 9.04 -3.62 -5.00
CA THR A 41 9.17 -2.21 -4.59
C THR A 41 7.82 -1.51 -4.44
N THR A 42 6.86 -1.76 -5.34
CA THR A 42 5.50 -1.22 -5.20
C THR A 42 4.78 -1.83 -3.99
N ARG A 43 5.04 -3.11 -3.69
CA ARG A 43 4.50 -3.77 -2.49
C ARG A 43 5.10 -3.19 -1.20
N ALA A 44 6.42 -2.98 -1.18
CA ALA A 44 7.14 -2.43 -0.03
C ALA A 44 6.70 -0.99 0.31
N MET A 45 6.34 -0.17 -0.68
CA MET A 45 5.86 1.20 -0.44
C MET A 45 4.48 1.28 0.20
N GLN A 46 3.60 0.29 0.02
CA GLN A 46 2.24 0.34 0.56
C GLN A 46 2.17 0.08 2.07
N VAL A 47 3.07 -0.75 2.58
CA VAL A 47 3.15 -1.12 4.01
C VAL A 47 3.31 0.08 4.95
N PRO A 48 4.33 0.95 4.80
CA PRO A 48 4.53 2.07 5.71
C PRO A 48 3.36 3.05 5.65
N VAL A 49 2.74 3.24 4.49
CA VAL A 49 1.58 4.13 4.35
C VAL A 49 0.38 3.62 5.13
N LEU A 50 0.03 2.34 4.97
CA LEU A 50 -1.09 1.76 5.69
C LEU A 50 -0.85 1.82 7.21
N CYS A 51 0.39 1.55 7.64
CA CYS A 51 0.78 1.62 9.05
C CYS A 51 0.72 3.05 9.60
N VAL A 52 1.21 4.03 8.85
CA VAL A 52 1.17 5.47 9.21
C VAL A 52 -0.27 5.96 9.30
N CYS A 53 -1.13 5.59 8.34
CA CYS A 53 -2.55 5.93 8.36
C CYS A 53 -3.24 5.34 9.59
N LEU A 54 -3.05 4.04 9.86
CA LEU A 54 -3.65 3.38 11.02
C LEU A 54 -3.15 3.99 12.34
N ALA A 55 -1.84 4.22 12.46
CA ALA A 55 -1.24 4.83 13.64
C ALA A 55 -1.75 6.25 13.89
N THR A 56 -1.96 7.03 12.82
CA THR A 56 -2.50 8.39 12.91
C THR A 56 -3.95 8.37 13.40
N VAL A 57 -4.80 7.52 12.82
CA VAL A 57 -6.20 7.32 13.25
C VAL A 57 -6.24 6.94 14.74
N LEU A 58 -5.45 5.94 15.13
CA LEU A 58 -5.40 5.45 16.51
C LEU A 58 -4.92 6.53 17.48
N THR A 59 -3.87 7.28 17.12
CA THR A 59 -3.31 8.35 17.97
C THR A 59 -4.35 9.46 18.21
N VAL A 60 -5.08 9.85 17.16
CA VAL A 60 -6.12 10.88 17.23
C VAL A 60 -7.29 10.43 18.12
N VAL A 61 -7.73 9.18 17.97
CA VAL A 61 -8.81 8.60 18.80
C VAL A 61 -8.38 8.49 20.26
N GLN A 62 -7.16 7.99 20.52
CA GLN A 62 -6.63 7.83 21.86
C GLN A 62 -6.38 9.15 22.59
N GLU A 63 -6.10 10.24 21.87
CA GLU A 63 -5.83 11.55 22.49
C GLU A 63 -7.01 12.10 23.27
N ARG A 64 -8.24 11.82 22.82
CA ARG A 64 -9.47 12.27 23.49
C ARG A 64 -9.65 11.58 24.83
N PHE A 65 -9.50 10.26 24.81
CA PHE A 65 -9.52 9.46 26.03
C PHE A 65 -8.45 9.93 27.03
N ARG A 66 -7.26 10.26 26.53
CA ARG A 66 -6.16 10.78 27.36
C ARG A 66 -6.51 12.10 28.05
N ARG A 67 -7.18 13.03 27.36
CA ARG A 67 -7.60 14.31 27.95
C ARG A 67 -8.56 14.11 29.12
N SER A 68 -9.60 13.28 28.95
CA SER A 68 -10.52 12.95 30.05
C SER A 68 -9.79 12.22 31.18
N PHE A 69 -8.86 11.31 30.87
CA PHE A 69 -8.07 10.60 31.86
C PHE A 69 -7.19 11.55 32.70
N PHE A 70 -6.56 12.55 32.07
CA PHE A 70 -5.80 13.56 32.80
C PHE A 70 -6.70 14.48 33.61
N ALA A 71 -7.87 14.88 33.10
CA ALA A 71 -8.81 15.73 33.83
C ALA A 71 -9.18 15.12 35.19
N VAL A 72 -9.40 13.81 35.25
CA VAL A 72 -9.66 13.08 36.52
C VAL A 72 -8.47 13.09 37.48
N LEU A 73 -7.25 13.22 36.97
CA LEU A 73 -6.01 13.22 37.75
C LEU A 73 -5.50 14.62 38.12
N VAL A 74 -6.12 15.68 37.57
CA VAL A 74 -5.76 17.07 37.90
C VAL A 74 -6.08 17.33 39.37
N GLY A 75 -5.12 17.92 40.09
CA GLY A 75 -5.27 18.27 41.51
C GLY A 75 -4.73 17.23 42.50
N LEU A 76 -4.42 16.00 42.06
CA LEU A 76 -3.77 15.00 42.93
C LEU A 76 -2.24 15.16 42.94
N ASP A 77 -1.60 14.81 44.06
CA ASP A 77 -0.14 14.75 44.18
C ASP A 77 0.46 13.52 43.47
N ALA A 78 1.77 13.50 43.21
CA ALA A 78 2.44 12.45 42.45
C ALA A 78 2.25 11.05 43.06
N THR A 79 2.29 10.95 44.39
CA THR A 79 2.08 9.71 45.15
C THR A 79 0.63 9.23 45.05
N GLN A 80 -0.33 10.15 45.22
CA GLN A 80 -1.76 9.89 45.10
C GLN A 80 -2.15 9.46 43.68
N ARG A 81 -1.59 10.08 42.64
CA ARG A 81 -1.78 9.68 41.23
C ARG A 81 -1.29 8.26 40.99
N ALA A 82 -0.09 7.93 41.46
CA ALA A 82 0.47 6.59 41.31
C ALA A 82 -0.39 5.54 42.03
N HIS A 83 -0.89 5.86 43.22
CA HIS A 83 -1.77 4.98 43.98
C HIS A 83 -3.14 4.81 43.32
N ALA A 84 -3.78 5.88 42.85
CA ALA A 84 -5.05 5.82 42.15
C ALA A 84 -4.96 5.00 40.85
N ILE A 85 -3.90 5.20 40.06
CA ILE A 85 -3.65 4.43 38.85
C ILE A 85 -3.41 2.95 39.19
N ARG A 86 -2.60 2.65 40.21
CA ARG A 86 -2.34 1.26 40.62
C ARG A 86 -3.62 0.58 41.13
N ALA A 87 -4.42 1.27 41.94
CA ALA A 87 -5.68 0.77 42.46
C ALA A 87 -6.73 0.47 41.38
N SER A 88 -6.78 1.30 40.32
CA SER A 88 -7.66 1.08 39.16
C SER A 88 -7.26 -0.11 38.28
N HIS A 89 -5.97 -0.48 38.26
CA HIS A 89 -5.45 -1.63 37.51
C HIS A 89 -5.38 -2.94 38.33
N GLY A 90 -5.73 -2.92 39.62
CA GLY A 90 -5.81 -4.11 40.47
C GLY A 90 -4.88 -4.14 41.69
N GLY A 91 -4.24 -3.03 42.06
CA GLY A 91 -3.44 -2.92 43.30
C GLY A 91 -4.27 -2.79 44.57
N ASP A 92 -3.66 -2.41 45.69
CA ASP A 92 -4.39 -2.28 46.97
C ASP A 92 -5.38 -1.10 46.98
N ILE A 93 -6.36 -1.15 47.90
CA ILE A 93 -7.35 -0.08 48.08
C ILE A 93 -6.63 1.13 48.71
N PRO A 94 -6.70 2.33 48.11
CA PRO A 94 -6.12 3.53 48.70
C PRO A 94 -6.80 3.88 50.03
N SER A 95 -6.03 4.11 51.08
CA SER A 95 -6.52 4.63 52.36
C SER A 95 -6.85 6.12 52.29
N ASP A 96 -6.23 6.85 51.36
CA ASP A 96 -6.48 8.27 51.12
C ASP A 96 -7.78 8.48 50.32
N PRO A 97 -8.76 9.25 50.83
CA PRO A 97 -10.03 9.51 50.16
C PRO A 97 -9.87 10.17 48.79
N ALA A 98 -8.86 11.03 48.60
CA ALA A 98 -8.61 11.69 47.32
C ALA A 98 -8.15 10.68 46.25
N ALA A 99 -7.24 9.76 46.62
CA ALA A 99 -6.77 8.71 45.71
C ALA A 99 -7.86 7.67 45.42
N LEU A 100 -8.70 7.33 46.40
CA LEU A 100 -9.82 6.41 46.23
C LEU A 100 -10.89 6.98 45.28
N SER A 101 -11.25 8.26 45.44
CA SER A 101 -12.23 8.92 44.57
C SER A 101 -11.74 9.00 43.12
N ALA A 102 -10.46 9.33 42.90
CA ALA A 102 -9.85 9.33 41.58
C ALA A 102 -9.82 7.92 40.96
N ALA A 103 -9.49 6.89 41.73
CA ALA A 103 -9.49 5.50 41.24
C ALA A 103 -10.89 5.05 40.78
N VAL A 104 -11.94 5.37 41.55
CA VAL A 104 -13.33 5.10 41.18
C VAL A 104 -13.70 5.85 39.90
N ARG A 105 -13.38 7.15 39.80
CA ARG A 105 -13.61 7.95 38.59
C ARG A 105 -12.88 7.39 37.36
N LEU A 106 -11.63 6.97 37.49
CA LEU A 106 -10.90 6.36 36.37
C LEU A 106 -11.56 5.06 35.89
N CYS A 107 -11.99 4.19 36.80
CA CYS A 107 -12.70 2.96 36.45
C CYS A 107 -14.07 3.25 35.83
N THR A 108 -14.83 4.23 36.33
CA THR A 108 -16.12 4.62 35.74
C THR A 108 -15.96 5.22 34.35
N LEU A 109 -14.90 6.00 34.10
CA LEU A 109 -14.58 6.54 32.77
C LEU A 109 -14.33 5.40 31.76
N VAL A 110 -13.50 4.41 32.13
CA VAL A 110 -13.18 3.26 31.26
C VAL A 110 -14.44 2.42 30.97
N VAL A 111 -15.25 2.13 31.99
CA VAL A 111 -16.47 1.34 31.82
C VAL A 111 -17.53 2.11 31.04
N GLY A 112 -17.75 3.39 31.36
CA GLY A 112 -18.76 4.24 30.75
C GLY A 112 -18.48 4.53 29.27
N THR A 113 -17.23 4.77 28.89
CA THR A 113 -16.84 4.94 27.48
C THR A 113 -17.12 3.70 26.63
N ARG A 114 -16.95 2.50 27.22
CA ARG A 114 -17.27 1.22 26.55
C ARG A 114 -18.77 0.96 26.42
N LEU A 115 -19.55 1.33 27.44
CA LEU A 115 -21.01 1.19 27.39
C LEU A 115 -21.62 2.13 26.33
N ARG A 116 -21.03 3.31 26.14
CA ARG A 116 -21.43 4.32 25.15
C ARG A 116 -20.99 4.00 23.71
N THR A 117 -20.18 2.96 23.48
CA THR A 117 -19.82 2.56 22.11
C THR A 117 -21.08 2.11 21.35
N PRO A 118 -21.36 2.66 20.15
CA PRO A 118 -22.63 2.42 19.48
C PRO A 118 -22.79 0.95 19.10
N ARG A 119 -24.05 0.47 19.08
CA ARG A 119 -24.36 -0.95 18.83
C ARG A 119 -23.84 -1.43 17.47
N TRP A 120 -23.89 -0.56 16.45
CA TRP A 120 -23.37 -0.89 15.11
C TRP A 120 -21.85 -1.12 15.13
N ALA A 121 -21.08 -0.29 15.84
CA ALA A 121 -19.63 -0.45 15.91
C ALA A 121 -19.25 -1.74 16.64
N ARG A 122 -19.91 -2.04 17.78
CA ARG A 122 -19.74 -3.33 18.48
C ARG A 122 -20.06 -4.52 17.58
N ARG A 123 -21.09 -4.40 16.74
CA ARG A 123 -21.51 -5.45 15.81
C ARG A 123 -20.47 -5.64 14.70
N VAL A 124 -20.00 -4.57 14.07
CA VAL A 124 -18.94 -4.60 13.05
C VAL A 124 -17.67 -5.24 13.61
N THR A 125 -17.20 -4.78 14.77
CA THR A 125 -16.01 -5.33 15.42
C THR A 125 -16.16 -6.83 15.73
N ARG A 126 -17.35 -7.27 16.17
CA ARG A 126 -17.62 -8.69 16.47
C ARG A 126 -17.62 -9.58 15.23
N TYR A 127 -18.09 -9.09 14.09
CA TYR A 127 -18.11 -9.86 12.84
C TYR A 127 -16.81 -9.78 12.04
N THR A 128 -15.92 -8.85 12.38
CA THR A 128 -14.62 -8.68 11.71
C THR A 128 -13.82 -10.00 11.58
N PRO A 129 -13.62 -10.82 12.63
CA PRO A 129 -12.89 -12.09 12.49
C PRO A 129 -13.62 -13.09 11.59
N ALA A 130 -14.96 -13.13 11.62
CA ALA A 130 -15.75 -14.01 10.75
C ALA A 130 -15.63 -13.62 9.27
N ILE A 131 -15.56 -12.32 8.97
CA ILE A 131 -15.32 -11.82 7.62
C ILE A 131 -13.94 -12.28 7.11
N PHE A 132 -12.89 -12.14 7.93
CA PHE A 132 -11.55 -12.60 7.53
C PHE A 132 -11.47 -14.13 7.39
N ALA A 133 -12.18 -14.89 8.24
CA ALA A 133 -12.28 -16.33 8.09
C ALA A 133 -13.00 -16.73 6.79
N LEU A 134 -14.07 -16.02 6.42
CA LEU A 134 -14.77 -16.25 5.15
C LEU A 134 -13.87 -15.97 3.94
N ILE A 135 -13.10 -14.87 3.96
CA ILE A 135 -12.13 -14.56 2.91
C ILE A 135 -11.07 -15.67 2.81
N ALA A 136 -10.60 -16.21 3.94
CA ALA A 136 -9.67 -17.32 3.94
C ALA A 136 -10.23 -18.58 3.27
N VAL A 137 -11.51 -18.89 3.47
CA VAL A 137 -12.18 -20.03 2.83
C VAL A 137 -12.26 -19.82 1.32
N ILE A 138 -12.57 -18.60 0.87
CA ILE A 138 -12.61 -18.26 -0.56
C ILE A 138 -11.21 -18.44 -1.20
N ASP A 139 -10.16 -17.94 -0.56
CA ASP A 139 -8.78 -18.09 -1.06
C ASP A 139 -8.29 -19.55 -1.01
N PHE A 140 -8.78 -20.35 -0.06
CA PHE A 140 -8.49 -21.79 0.00
C PHE A 140 -9.08 -22.53 -1.20
N ILE A 141 -10.31 -22.18 -1.60
CA ILE A 141 -10.94 -22.71 -2.82
C ILE A 141 -10.15 -22.29 -4.06
N GLY A 142 -9.60 -21.06 -4.06
CA GLY A 142 -8.67 -20.56 -5.09
C GLY A 142 -7.29 -21.22 -5.11
N HIS A 143 -7.03 -22.23 -4.28
CA HIS A 143 -5.75 -22.95 -4.14
C HIS A 143 -4.57 -22.07 -3.69
N ASP A 144 -4.85 -20.91 -3.10
CA ASP A 144 -3.85 -19.93 -2.68
C ASP A 144 -3.55 -20.10 -1.17
N LEU A 145 -2.98 -21.26 -0.81
CA LEU A 145 -2.73 -21.72 0.58
C LEU A 145 -2.01 -20.68 1.45
N ARG A 146 -1.12 -19.89 0.85
CA ARG A 146 -0.38 -18.82 1.54
C ARG A 146 -1.30 -17.69 2.02
N ARG A 147 -2.24 -17.26 1.18
CA ARG A 147 -3.16 -16.16 1.53
C ARG A 147 -4.22 -16.64 2.50
N ALA A 148 -4.74 -17.86 2.29
CA ALA A 148 -5.68 -18.50 3.21
C ALA A 148 -5.10 -18.60 4.64
N THR A 149 -3.87 -19.09 4.80
CA THR A 149 -3.22 -19.20 6.12
C THR A 149 -2.99 -17.84 6.78
N ALA A 150 -2.60 -16.82 6.02
CA ALA A 150 -2.43 -15.46 6.54
C ALA A 150 -3.76 -14.86 7.05
N TYR A 151 -4.86 -15.04 6.30
CA TYR A 151 -6.19 -14.58 6.73
C TYR A 151 -6.72 -15.33 7.96
N VAL A 152 -6.50 -16.64 8.06
CA VAL A 152 -6.85 -17.42 9.26
C VAL A 152 -6.09 -16.91 10.47
N LEU A 153 -4.76 -16.74 10.34
CA LEU A 153 -3.93 -16.25 11.44
C LEU A 153 -4.38 -14.86 11.90
N PHE A 154 -4.73 -13.98 10.96
CA PHE A 154 -5.27 -12.66 11.28
C PHE A 154 -6.65 -12.70 11.95
N ALA A 155 -7.56 -13.55 11.47
CA ALA A 155 -8.86 -13.75 12.10
C ALA A 155 -8.72 -14.23 13.55
N VAL A 156 -7.79 -15.17 13.80
CA VAL A 156 -7.48 -15.69 15.15
C VAL A 156 -6.88 -14.59 16.03
N LEU A 157 -5.94 -13.79 15.53
CA LEU A 157 -5.36 -12.67 16.28
C LEU A 157 -6.42 -11.64 16.68
N ILE A 158 -7.33 -11.29 15.78
CA ILE A 158 -8.45 -10.38 16.08
C ILE A 158 -9.40 -11.02 17.10
N ALA A 159 -9.74 -12.30 16.94
CA ALA A 159 -10.61 -12.99 17.90
C ALA A 159 -9.98 -13.01 19.30
N LEU A 160 -8.68 -13.30 19.39
CA LEU A 160 -7.92 -13.28 20.64
C LEU A 160 -7.87 -11.87 21.26
N SER A 161 -7.65 -10.83 20.46
CA SER A 161 -7.62 -9.45 20.95
C SER A 161 -8.99 -9.03 21.52
N LEU A 162 -10.07 -9.37 20.82
CA LEU A 162 -11.44 -9.08 21.27
C LEU A 162 -11.82 -9.87 22.52
N TRP A 163 -11.41 -11.14 22.59
CA TRP A 163 -11.58 -11.96 23.79
C TRP A 163 -10.81 -11.36 24.98
N TRP A 164 -9.55 -10.97 24.77
CA TRP A 164 -8.73 -10.32 25.78
C TRP A 164 -9.34 -9.00 26.27
N GLU A 165 -9.83 -8.16 25.36
CA GLU A 165 -10.54 -6.92 25.69
C GLU A 165 -11.83 -7.20 26.49
N SER A 166 -12.58 -8.24 26.12
CA SER A 166 -13.80 -8.63 26.84
C SER A 166 -13.49 -9.05 28.28
N ARG A 167 -12.43 -9.84 28.46
CA ARG A 167 -11.96 -10.29 29.77
C ARG A 167 -11.44 -9.12 30.61
N HIS A 168 -10.67 -8.22 30.00
CA HIS A 168 -10.20 -7.01 30.69
C HIS A 168 -11.36 -6.15 31.16
N ALA A 169 -12.37 -5.96 30.33
CA ALA A 169 -13.51 -5.14 30.72
C ALA A 169 -14.35 -5.77 31.83
N GLN A 170 -14.55 -7.10 31.82
CA GLN A 170 -15.19 -7.81 32.94
C GLN A 170 -14.40 -7.62 34.24
N ARG A 171 -13.06 -7.74 34.18
CA ARG A 171 -12.19 -7.47 35.33
C ARG A 171 -12.32 -6.03 35.82
N THR A 172 -12.35 -5.05 34.93
CA THR A 172 -12.51 -3.63 35.30
C THR A 172 -13.89 -3.36 35.91
N GLN A 173 -14.96 -4.02 35.44
CA GLN A 173 -16.29 -3.91 36.03
C GLN A 173 -16.34 -4.49 37.45
N ALA A 174 -15.88 -5.73 37.64
CA ALA A 174 -15.80 -6.35 38.96
C ALA A 174 -14.95 -5.52 39.94
N ARG A 175 -13.84 -4.94 39.44
CA ARG A 175 -12.99 -4.07 40.25
C ARG A 175 -13.68 -2.75 40.61
N LEU A 176 -14.44 -2.16 39.70
CA LEU A 176 -15.20 -0.95 39.96
C LEU A 176 -16.27 -1.19 41.05
N GLU A 177 -16.96 -2.31 41.01
CA GLU A 177 -17.93 -2.70 42.04
C GLU A 177 -17.27 -2.84 43.41
N PHE A 178 -16.11 -3.49 43.46
CA PHE A 178 -15.32 -3.63 44.68
C PHE A 178 -14.83 -2.27 45.23
N LEU A 179 -14.31 -1.38 44.37
CA LEU A 179 -13.89 -0.03 44.78
C LEU A 179 -15.06 0.83 45.23
N ARG A 180 -16.24 0.69 44.61
CA ARG A 180 -17.46 1.40 45.04
C ARG A 180 -17.93 0.93 46.42
N ALA A 181 -17.92 -0.38 46.67
CA ALA A 181 -18.26 -0.93 47.97
C ALA A 181 -17.31 -0.41 49.08
N ALA A 182 -16.02 -0.28 48.78
CA ALA A 182 -15.04 0.31 49.70
C ALA A 182 -15.14 1.83 49.83
N ALA A 183 -15.64 2.52 48.82
CA ALA A 183 -15.80 3.98 48.81
C ALA A 183 -16.98 4.47 49.67
N VAL A 184 -18.10 3.73 49.71
CA VAL A 184 -19.29 4.09 50.51
C VAL A 184 -18.97 4.40 51.98
N PRO A 185 -18.24 3.54 52.73
CA PRO A 185 -17.93 3.82 54.13
C PRO A 185 -16.90 4.94 54.35
N ILE A 186 -16.08 5.28 53.34
CA ILE A 186 -14.98 6.24 53.48
C ILE A 186 -15.38 7.64 53.00
N LEU A 187 -16.14 7.73 51.91
CA LEU A 187 -16.49 8.97 51.23
C LEU A 187 -17.94 9.39 51.47
N GLY A 188 -18.79 8.51 52.02
CA GLY A 188 -20.23 8.74 52.23
C GLY A 188 -21.07 8.72 50.95
N GLU A 189 -20.53 9.18 49.82
CA GLU A 189 -21.18 9.21 48.51
C GLU A 189 -20.29 8.60 47.42
N VAL A 190 -20.90 7.89 46.46
CA VAL A 190 -20.15 7.28 45.36
C VAL A 190 -19.80 8.36 44.33
N PRO A 191 -18.50 8.63 44.07
CA PRO A 191 -18.13 9.65 43.11
C PRO A 191 -18.58 9.25 41.70
N THR A 192 -19.44 10.07 41.12
CA THR A 192 -19.92 9.96 39.75
C THR A 192 -19.16 10.90 38.81
N ILE A 193 -19.17 10.59 37.52
CA ILE A 193 -18.62 11.45 36.46
C ILE A 193 -19.81 12.07 35.72
N ALA A 194 -19.78 13.38 35.54
CA ALA A 194 -20.81 14.12 34.81
C ALA A 194 -20.86 13.68 33.34
N GLU A 195 -22.06 13.72 32.74
CA GLU A 195 -22.32 13.32 31.34
C GLU A 195 -21.37 14.02 30.34
N GLU A 196 -21.00 15.28 30.64
CA GLU A 196 -20.17 16.17 29.83
C GLU A 196 -18.67 15.81 29.84
N GLU A 197 -18.21 15.08 30.86
CA GLU A 197 -16.80 14.76 31.05
C GLU A 197 -16.37 13.49 30.28
N TYR A 198 -17.36 12.74 29.77
CA TYR A 198 -17.12 11.62 28.87
C TYR A 198 -16.64 12.11 27.50
N PRO A 199 -15.61 11.47 26.92
CA PRO A 199 -15.18 11.81 25.57
C PRO A 199 -16.33 11.52 24.58
N PRO A 200 -16.61 12.44 23.63
CA PRO A 200 -17.63 12.22 22.63
C PRO A 200 -17.31 10.98 21.79
N VAL A 201 -18.34 10.17 21.56
CA VAL A 201 -18.25 8.83 20.95
C VAL A 201 -17.75 8.87 19.51
N MET A 202 -17.94 10.01 18.81
CA MET A 202 -17.41 10.24 17.47
C MET A 202 -16.37 11.36 17.43
N PRO A 203 -15.33 11.21 16.59
CA PRO A 203 -14.45 12.31 16.23
C PRO A 203 -15.26 13.47 15.63
N SER A 204 -14.87 14.70 15.96
CA SER A 204 -15.48 15.91 15.38
C SER A 204 -15.24 15.91 13.88
N ARG A 205 -16.22 16.36 13.07
CA ARG A 205 -16.15 16.38 11.59
C ARG A 205 -14.82 16.91 11.05
N LYS A 206 -14.26 17.98 11.64
CA LYS A 206 -12.95 18.56 11.27
C LYS A 206 -11.79 17.56 11.37
N VAL A 207 -11.74 16.79 12.46
CA VAL A 207 -10.70 15.78 12.71
C VAL A 207 -10.84 14.63 11.71
N TRP A 208 -12.07 14.23 11.40
CA TRP A 208 -12.34 13.19 10.42
C TRP A 208 -11.92 13.62 9.00
N LEU A 209 -12.24 14.86 8.61
CA LEU A 209 -11.82 15.43 7.33
C LEU A 209 -10.29 15.52 7.19
N ILE A 210 -9.57 15.95 8.22
CA ILE A 210 -8.10 15.97 8.21
C ILE A 210 -7.55 14.56 8.02
N THR A 211 -8.14 13.58 8.71
CA THR A 211 -7.71 12.19 8.63
C THR A 211 -7.92 11.61 7.23
N ILE A 212 -9.09 11.85 6.63
CA ILE A 212 -9.36 11.48 5.23
C ILE A 212 -8.38 12.18 4.28
N GLY A 213 -8.15 13.48 4.46
CA GLY A 213 -7.25 14.25 3.62
C GLY A 213 -5.84 13.67 3.60
N ILE A 214 -5.32 13.28 4.76
CA ILE A 214 -4.03 12.57 4.87
C ILE A 214 -4.07 11.23 4.15
N ILE A 215 -5.14 10.44 4.32
CA ILE A 215 -5.30 9.14 3.64
C ILE A 215 -5.28 9.33 2.11
N ILE A 216 -6.05 10.28 1.58
CA ILE A 216 -6.11 10.58 0.14
C ILE A 216 -4.76 11.06 -0.40
N ALA A 217 -4.10 11.98 0.31
CA ALA A 217 -2.80 12.49 -0.11
C ALA A 217 -1.76 11.36 -0.17
N MET A 218 -1.77 10.47 0.82
CA MET A 218 -0.85 9.33 0.89
C MET A 218 -1.14 8.27 -0.19
N THR A 219 -2.40 7.98 -0.50
CA THR A 219 -2.75 7.05 -1.59
C THR A 219 -2.39 7.63 -2.96
N ALA A 220 -2.61 8.94 -3.18
CA ALA A 220 -2.20 9.62 -4.41
C ALA A 220 -0.68 9.60 -4.61
N ALA A 221 0.10 9.84 -3.53
CA ALA A 221 1.56 9.79 -3.58
C ALA A 221 2.09 8.40 -3.96
N ILE A 222 1.46 7.32 -3.47
CA ILE A 222 1.81 5.94 -3.88
C ILE A 222 1.51 5.72 -5.36
N GLY A 223 0.31 6.08 -5.82
CA GLY A 223 -0.08 5.91 -7.22
C GLY A 223 0.90 6.60 -8.16
N PHE A 224 1.32 7.82 -7.80
CA PHE A 224 2.31 8.58 -8.54
C PHE A 224 3.71 7.94 -8.48
N GLY A 225 4.17 7.52 -7.29
CA GLY A 225 5.49 6.89 -7.13
C GLY A 225 5.60 5.56 -7.88
N ALA A 226 4.56 4.72 -7.81
CA ALA A 226 4.48 3.47 -8.54
C ALA A 226 4.48 3.69 -10.06
N TYR A 227 3.69 4.67 -10.53
CA TYR A 227 3.66 5.06 -11.94
C TYR A 227 5.02 5.56 -12.43
N ALA A 228 5.67 6.45 -11.67
CA ALA A 228 6.97 7.01 -12.02
C ALA A 228 8.08 5.95 -12.05
N MET A 229 8.07 5.00 -11.11
CA MET A 229 9.07 3.92 -11.06
C MET A 229 8.87 2.85 -12.14
N ASP A 230 7.63 2.58 -12.57
CA ASP A 230 7.35 1.54 -13.58
C ASP A 230 7.42 2.07 -15.02
N ARG A 231 7.31 3.39 -15.22
CA ARG A 231 7.45 4.06 -16.52
C ARG A 231 8.71 3.67 -17.31
N PRO A 232 9.95 3.74 -16.76
CA PRO A 232 11.15 3.41 -17.52
C PRO A 232 11.18 1.95 -18.01
N ARG A 233 10.64 1.01 -17.23
CA ARG A 233 10.57 -0.42 -17.60
C ARG A 233 9.54 -0.69 -18.70
N ARG A 234 8.39 -0.01 -18.67
CA ARG A 234 7.36 -0.15 -19.71
C ARG A 234 7.79 0.42 -21.06
N GLU A 235 8.47 1.56 -21.03
CA GLU A 235 8.99 2.17 -22.26
C GLU A 235 10.14 1.33 -22.85
N CYS A 236 11.04 0.77 -22.03
CA CYS A 236 12.03 -0.21 -22.50
C CYS A 236 11.38 -1.46 -23.09
N ARG A 237 10.37 -2.03 -22.43
CA ARG A 237 9.64 -3.19 -22.96
C ARG A 237 8.99 -2.89 -24.31
N THR A 238 8.41 -1.70 -24.45
CA THR A 238 7.83 -1.24 -25.72
C THR A 238 8.90 -1.06 -26.79
N ALA A 239 10.06 -0.49 -26.44
CA ALA A 239 11.18 -0.34 -27.36
C ALA A 239 11.75 -1.69 -27.81
N VAL A 240 11.90 -2.68 -26.92
CA VAL A 240 12.37 -4.03 -27.27
C VAL A 240 11.43 -4.73 -28.25
N LYS A 241 10.11 -4.43 -28.25
CA LYS A 241 9.20 -4.97 -29.28
C LYS A 241 9.60 -4.58 -30.70
N SER A 242 10.24 -3.43 -30.91
CA SER A 242 10.76 -3.08 -32.24
C SER A 242 11.83 -4.07 -32.71
N VAL A 243 12.62 -4.59 -31.78
CA VAL A 243 13.62 -5.63 -32.06
C VAL A 243 12.94 -6.96 -32.36
N ASP A 244 11.91 -7.33 -31.58
CA ASP A 244 11.13 -8.54 -31.84
C ASP A 244 10.49 -8.50 -33.25
N ILE A 245 9.91 -7.37 -33.67
CA ILE A 245 9.34 -7.19 -35.01
C ILE A 245 10.39 -7.38 -36.12
N VAL A 246 11.61 -6.85 -35.94
CA VAL A 246 12.73 -7.06 -36.89
C VAL A 246 13.15 -8.52 -36.94
N LEU A 247 13.22 -9.19 -35.78
CA LEU A 247 13.65 -10.59 -35.70
C LEU A 247 12.56 -11.58 -36.18
N GLU A 248 11.29 -11.21 -36.08
CA GLU A 248 10.16 -11.99 -36.60
C GLU A 248 10.15 -11.98 -38.13
N HIS A 249 10.54 -10.86 -38.75
CA HIS A 249 10.62 -10.68 -40.21
C HIS A 249 12.05 -10.85 -40.74
N ARG A 250 12.77 -11.87 -40.25
CA ARG A 250 14.15 -12.16 -40.69
C ARG A 250 14.25 -12.46 -42.19
N ASP A 251 13.18 -13.00 -42.76
CA ASP A 251 13.04 -13.25 -44.19
C ASP A 251 13.15 -11.96 -45.02
N LEU A 252 12.65 -10.83 -44.50
CA LEU A 252 12.76 -9.53 -45.19
C LEU A 252 14.18 -8.95 -45.15
N LEU A 253 15.09 -9.49 -44.34
CA LEU A 253 16.45 -8.98 -44.21
C LEU A 253 17.38 -9.46 -45.33
N GLU A 254 16.95 -10.45 -46.13
CA GLU A 254 17.76 -10.99 -47.21
C GLU A 254 17.69 -10.07 -48.45
N PRO A 255 18.81 -9.77 -49.11
CA PRO A 255 18.84 -8.84 -50.24
C PRO A 255 18.13 -9.37 -51.48
N GLU A 256 17.94 -10.68 -51.58
CA GLU A 256 17.24 -11.31 -52.71
C GLU A 256 15.74 -11.02 -52.68
N THR A 257 15.19 -10.67 -51.51
CA THR A 257 13.76 -10.40 -51.31
C THR A 257 13.28 -9.11 -51.98
N ILE A 258 14.18 -8.17 -52.30
CA ILE A 258 13.80 -6.89 -52.92
C ILE A 258 13.41 -7.07 -54.39
N LEU A 259 13.86 -8.16 -55.02
CA LEU A 259 13.58 -8.48 -56.41
C LEU A 259 12.10 -8.87 -56.61
N PRO A 260 11.58 -8.84 -57.85
CA PRO A 260 10.19 -9.17 -58.14
C PRO A 260 9.74 -10.58 -57.70
N SER A 261 10.68 -11.51 -57.52
CA SER A 261 10.43 -12.87 -57.05
C SER A 261 10.28 -12.99 -55.52
N GLY A 262 10.49 -11.91 -54.77
CA GLY A 262 10.41 -11.89 -53.31
C GLY A 262 8.99 -11.65 -52.75
N PRO A 263 8.86 -11.46 -51.42
CA PRO A 263 7.59 -11.18 -50.74
C PRO A 263 6.87 -9.95 -51.30
N ASN A 264 5.54 -9.89 -51.21
CA ASN A 264 4.77 -8.75 -51.73
C ASN A 264 5.21 -7.42 -51.08
N LEU A 265 5.22 -6.31 -51.85
CA LEU A 265 5.60 -4.98 -51.37
C LEU A 265 4.80 -4.57 -50.12
N ALA A 266 3.52 -4.96 -50.06
CA ALA A 266 2.66 -4.72 -48.91
C ALA A 266 3.23 -5.27 -47.59
N VAL A 267 4.04 -6.34 -47.63
CA VAL A 267 4.68 -6.92 -46.43
C VAL A 267 5.76 -6.00 -45.89
N PHE A 268 6.57 -5.39 -46.76
CA PHE A 268 7.58 -4.39 -46.35
C PHE A 268 6.92 -3.11 -45.82
N GLU A 269 5.82 -2.68 -46.45
CA GLU A 269 5.06 -1.51 -46.00
C GLU A 269 4.41 -1.75 -44.63
N ASP A 270 3.81 -2.92 -44.41
CA ASP A 270 3.23 -3.27 -43.11
C ASP A 270 4.29 -3.37 -42.02
N TRP A 271 5.43 -4.00 -42.32
CA TRP A 271 6.58 -4.07 -41.40
C TRP A 271 7.08 -2.67 -41.00
N SER A 272 7.28 -1.77 -41.96
CA SER A 272 7.69 -0.38 -41.68
C SER A 272 6.67 0.37 -40.82
N LYS A 273 5.36 0.14 -41.07
CA LYS A 273 4.27 0.74 -40.30
C LYS A 273 4.25 0.23 -38.86
N GLN A 274 4.44 -1.06 -38.64
CA GLN A 274 4.50 -1.64 -37.29
C GLN A 274 5.65 -1.03 -36.47
N LEU A 275 6.82 -0.82 -37.08
CA LEU A 275 7.96 -0.18 -36.42
C LEU A 275 7.69 1.30 -36.10
N ARG A 276 7.04 2.03 -37.02
CA ARG A 276 6.62 3.42 -36.78
C ARG A 276 5.59 3.54 -35.65
N ASP A 277 4.63 2.61 -35.58
CA ASP A 277 3.64 2.57 -34.50
C ASP A 277 4.28 2.34 -33.12
N VAL A 278 5.34 1.55 -33.06
CA VAL A 278 6.14 1.37 -31.84
C VAL A 278 6.93 2.65 -31.51
N ALA A 279 7.59 3.26 -32.49
CA ALA A 279 8.35 4.50 -32.30
C ALA A 279 7.50 5.63 -31.73
N ASN A 280 6.26 5.78 -32.18
CA ASN A 280 5.33 6.80 -31.68
C ASN A 280 4.90 6.59 -30.21
N ARG A 281 5.10 5.40 -29.64
CA ARG A 281 4.71 5.06 -28.26
C ARG A 281 5.86 5.17 -27.27
N VAL A 282 7.10 5.37 -27.73
CA VAL A 282 8.29 5.47 -26.88
C VAL A 282 8.66 6.95 -26.72
N THR A 283 8.63 7.46 -25.48
CA THR A 283 8.91 8.89 -25.19
C THR A 283 10.21 9.13 -24.43
N ARG A 284 10.85 8.05 -23.97
CA ARG A 284 12.07 8.07 -23.16
C ARG A 284 13.23 8.66 -23.95
N ALA A 285 13.86 9.72 -23.43
CA ALA A 285 14.84 10.52 -24.17
C ALA A 285 16.10 9.76 -24.64
N ASP A 286 16.50 8.70 -23.95
CA ASP A 286 17.68 7.88 -24.25
C ASP A 286 17.41 6.76 -25.28
N VAL A 287 16.16 6.35 -25.46
CA VAL A 287 15.76 5.23 -26.34
C VAL A 287 14.90 5.69 -27.52
N ALA A 288 14.04 6.70 -27.33
CA ALA A 288 13.13 7.19 -28.37
C ALA A 288 13.84 7.58 -29.68
N PRO A 289 14.98 8.31 -29.67
CA PRO A 289 15.67 8.64 -30.91
C PRO A 289 16.12 7.41 -31.70
N ARG A 290 16.50 6.33 -31.01
CA ARG A 290 16.97 5.08 -31.64
C ARG A 290 15.83 4.29 -32.26
N VAL A 291 14.70 4.20 -31.57
CA VAL A 291 13.50 3.53 -32.08
C VAL A 291 12.91 4.30 -33.27
N GLN A 292 12.97 5.64 -33.24
CA GLN A 292 12.61 6.48 -34.38
C GLN A 292 13.53 6.25 -35.58
N HIS A 293 14.85 6.27 -35.36
CA HIS A 293 15.81 6.02 -36.43
C HIS A 293 15.65 4.61 -37.03
N LEU A 294 15.37 3.60 -36.22
CA LEU A 294 15.03 2.25 -36.69
C LEU A 294 13.78 2.23 -37.59
N ALA A 295 12.73 2.97 -37.22
CA ALA A 295 11.53 3.08 -38.06
C ALA A 295 11.82 3.81 -39.38
N ASP A 296 12.63 4.88 -39.35
CA ASP A 296 13.03 5.61 -40.56
C ASP A 296 13.86 4.72 -41.51
N LEU A 297 14.73 3.85 -40.97
CA LEU A 297 15.49 2.89 -41.77
C LEU A 297 14.58 1.83 -42.42
N ALA A 298 13.57 1.36 -41.69
CA ALA A 298 12.58 0.42 -42.24
C ALA A 298 11.73 1.05 -43.35
N ASP A 299 11.38 2.33 -43.21
CA ASP A 299 10.72 3.10 -44.26
C ASP A 299 11.59 3.26 -45.51
N GLN A 300 12.87 3.57 -45.31
CA GLN A 300 13.84 3.65 -46.40
C GLN A 300 13.97 2.30 -47.12
N ALA A 301 14.04 1.20 -46.38
CA ALA A 301 14.08 -0.16 -46.93
C ALA A 301 12.82 -0.46 -47.79
N ALA A 302 11.62 -0.20 -47.27
CA ALA A 302 10.38 -0.37 -48.02
C ALA A 302 10.32 0.51 -49.28
N SER A 303 10.79 1.76 -49.19
CA SER A 303 10.86 2.67 -50.34
C SER A 303 11.83 2.20 -51.42
N LEU A 304 12.97 1.62 -51.02
CA LEU A 304 13.96 1.06 -51.93
C LEU A 304 13.41 -0.18 -52.66
N VAL A 305 12.66 -1.03 -51.97
CA VAL A 305 11.96 -2.18 -52.58
C VAL A 305 10.94 -1.71 -53.61
N ARG A 306 10.13 -0.69 -53.27
CA ARG A 306 9.16 -0.09 -54.21
C ARG A 306 9.87 0.42 -55.47
N GLN A 307 10.91 1.23 -55.30
CA GLN A 307 11.68 1.80 -56.41
C GLN A 307 12.32 0.72 -57.29
N THR A 308 12.91 -0.30 -56.67
CA THR A 308 13.58 -1.40 -57.39
C THR A 308 12.58 -2.21 -58.22
N ARG A 309 11.34 -2.37 -57.75
CA ARG A 309 10.31 -3.14 -58.46
C ARG A 309 9.59 -2.33 -59.54
N GLU A 310 9.43 -1.04 -59.36
CA GLU A 310 8.88 -0.13 -60.38
C GLU A 310 9.84 0.07 -61.55
N SER A 311 11.15 -0.04 -61.31
CA SER A 311 12.18 0.12 -62.33
C SER A 311 13.34 -0.86 -62.12
N PRO A 312 13.18 -2.14 -62.52
CA PRO A 312 14.15 -3.21 -62.23
C PRO A 312 15.52 -3.05 -62.91
N GLY A 313 15.66 -2.12 -63.86
CA GLY A 313 16.95 -1.73 -64.43
C GLY A 313 17.73 -2.85 -65.11
N THR A 314 19.05 -2.65 -65.25
CA THR A 314 19.98 -3.69 -65.72
C THR A 314 20.45 -4.57 -64.55
N GLN A 315 21.10 -5.70 -64.84
CA GLN A 315 21.69 -6.56 -63.80
C GLN A 315 22.68 -5.81 -62.89
N LEU A 316 23.40 -4.81 -63.43
CA LEU A 316 24.30 -3.96 -62.66
C LEU A 316 23.53 -3.05 -61.68
N ASP A 317 22.36 -2.56 -62.07
CA ASP A 317 21.52 -1.73 -61.21
C ASP A 317 20.88 -2.57 -60.10
N GLN A 318 20.46 -3.79 -60.39
CA GLN A 318 19.96 -4.75 -59.39
C GLN A 318 21.01 -5.04 -58.31
N LEU A 319 22.27 -5.28 -58.71
CA LEU A 319 23.38 -5.45 -57.77
C LEU A 319 23.61 -4.21 -56.89
N LYS A 320 23.48 -3.00 -57.45
CA LYS A 320 23.58 -1.75 -56.66
C LYS A 320 22.44 -1.63 -55.66
N HIS A 321 21.20 -1.93 -56.06
CA HIS A 321 20.04 -1.89 -55.16
C HIS A 321 20.16 -2.93 -54.03
N GLN A 322 20.66 -4.14 -54.33
CA GLN A 322 20.92 -5.16 -53.32
C GLN A 322 21.99 -4.72 -52.31
N ASN A 323 23.09 -4.11 -52.77
CA ASN A 323 24.12 -3.60 -51.87
C ASN A 323 23.61 -2.43 -51.00
N ALA A 324 22.80 -1.54 -51.56
CA ALA A 324 22.16 -0.46 -50.80
C ALA A 324 21.19 -1.02 -49.75
N TYR A 325 20.43 -2.06 -50.11
CA TYR A 325 19.54 -2.75 -49.18
C TYR A 325 20.31 -3.42 -48.04
N LEU A 326 21.39 -4.15 -48.35
CA LEU A 326 22.27 -4.74 -47.33
C LEU A 326 22.84 -3.71 -46.36
N ALA A 327 23.21 -2.52 -46.87
CA ALA A 327 23.69 -1.43 -46.03
C ALA A 327 22.62 -0.92 -45.05
N LEU A 328 21.35 -0.81 -45.51
CA LEU A 328 20.22 -0.45 -44.64
C LEU A 328 19.96 -1.53 -43.59
N ILE A 329 19.97 -2.81 -43.97
CA ILE A 329 19.80 -3.93 -43.03
C ILE A 329 20.91 -3.93 -41.97
N GLY A 330 22.16 -3.66 -42.35
CA GLY A 330 23.26 -3.52 -41.40
C GLY A 330 22.99 -2.44 -40.34
N GLN A 331 22.51 -1.26 -40.77
CA GLN A 331 22.15 -0.17 -39.85
C GLN A 331 20.96 -0.53 -38.94
N ILE A 332 19.96 -1.23 -39.48
CA ILE A 332 18.82 -1.73 -38.70
C ILE A 332 19.28 -2.69 -37.60
N LEU A 333 20.16 -3.63 -37.92
CA LEU A 333 20.70 -4.58 -36.96
C LEU A 333 21.57 -3.89 -35.89
N ASP A 334 22.33 -2.86 -36.25
CA ASP A 334 23.11 -2.11 -35.27
C ASP A 334 22.22 -1.27 -34.32
N GLU A 335 21.15 -0.65 -34.82
CA GLU A 335 20.19 0.05 -33.96
C GLU A 335 19.45 -0.89 -33.03
N THR A 336 19.02 -2.07 -33.50
CA THR A 336 18.38 -3.07 -32.62
C THR A 336 19.30 -3.50 -31.48
N ARG A 337 20.60 -3.72 -31.75
CA ARG A 337 21.59 -4.01 -30.71
C ARG A 337 21.74 -2.85 -29.72
N SER A 338 21.75 -1.61 -30.21
CA SER A 338 21.86 -0.43 -29.35
C SER A 338 20.62 -0.23 -28.48
N ILE A 339 19.42 -0.50 -28.99
CA ILE A 339 18.17 -0.47 -28.23
C ILE A 339 18.21 -1.52 -27.11
N GLN A 340 18.62 -2.75 -27.42
CA GLN A 340 18.77 -3.82 -26.42
C GLN A 340 19.77 -3.43 -25.34
N ASN A 341 20.97 -2.98 -25.69
CA ASN A 341 21.99 -2.56 -24.72
C ASN A 341 21.47 -1.47 -23.79
N THR A 342 20.81 -0.45 -24.32
CA THR A 342 20.24 0.65 -23.52
C THR A 342 19.12 0.18 -22.60
N CYS A 343 18.31 -0.80 -23.05
CA CYS A 343 17.18 -1.32 -22.29
C CYS A 343 17.54 -2.42 -21.27
N TYR A 344 18.64 -3.15 -21.46
CA TYR A 344 19.10 -4.23 -20.56
C TYR A 344 20.07 -3.75 -19.47
N HIS A 345 20.75 -2.61 -19.66
CA HIS A 345 21.66 -2.04 -18.66
C HIS A 345 20.96 -1.20 -17.56
N HIS A 346 19.62 -1.15 -17.54
CA HIS A 346 18.79 -0.41 -16.59
C HIS A 346 17.60 -1.27 -16.11
#